data_AF-A0A7W8DFX5-F1
#
_entry.id   AF-A0A7W8DFX5-F1
#
_cell.length_a   1.000
_cell.length_b   1.000
_cell.length_c   1.000
_cell.angle_alpha   90.00
_cell.angle_beta   90.00
_cell.angle_gamma   90.00
#
_symmetry.space_group_name_H-M   'P 1'
#
loop_
_entity.id
_entity.type
_entity.pdbx_description
1 polymer ?
#
loop_
_entity_poly.entity_id
_entity_poly.type
_entity_poly.pdbx_seq_one_letter_code
_entity_poly.pdbx_strand_id
1 'polypeptide(L)'
;MAQVKRRHKRPIIGVTGPQKGGLAAWWCTNLCVRLGGGIPLRLTPMRPVGADVLDGIIIGGGADVDPSLYGDPVDNEELLLIESAGEEDQRPALGSQLISLLIAPLLFVARRLLSTKNPRQFDSARDMLETSLIRTALEQDIPILGICRGAQLINIVSGGTLFRDLSSFYGEVPRLYSVLPRKKIVVTPQTCLSQLMGSPVQWVNSLHDQAINTLGQAMVISAREEQQVVQAIESQDHTFVLGVQWHPEYLFYRPAQRALFRHLANCARKHGQENRKIP
;
A
#
# COMPACT_ATOMS: atom_id res chain seq x y z
N MET A 1 28.46 -10.61 -22.10
CA MET A 1 27.05 -10.99 -21.89
C MET A 1 26.18 -9.92 -22.53
N ALA A 2 25.25 -10.30 -23.41
CA ALA A 2 24.45 -9.32 -24.17
C ALA A 2 23.46 -8.60 -23.24
N GLN A 3 23.58 -7.28 -23.12
CA GLN A 3 22.56 -6.43 -22.50
C GLN A 3 21.22 -6.67 -23.22
N VAL A 4 20.24 -7.26 -22.53
CA VAL A 4 18.87 -7.35 -23.03
C VAL A 4 18.29 -5.93 -23.02
N LYS A 5 18.41 -5.22 -24.14
CA LYS A 5 17.80 -3.89 -24.31
C LYS A 5 16.28 -4.02 -24.14
N ARG A 6 15.76 -3.59 -22.98
CA ARG A 6 14.31 -3.57 -22.72
C ARG A 6 13.61 -2.64 -23.71
N ARG A 7 12.66 -3.22 -24.46
CA ARG A 7 12.09 -2.68 -25.70
C ARG A 7 10.92 -1.70 -25.49
N HIS A 8 10.53 -1.41 -24.24
CA HIS A 8 9.29 -0.68 -23.95
C HIS A 8 9.52 0.81 -23.62
N LYS A 9 8.69 1.69 -24.23
CA LYS A 9 8.62 3.14 -23.93
C LYS A 9 7.96 3.46 -22.59
N ARG A 10 7.20 2.52 -22.02
CA ARG A 10 6.51 2.65 -20.73
C ARG A 10 7.16 1.68 -19.72
N PRO A 11 7.26 2.06 -18.44
CA PRO A 11 7.86 1.21 -17.41
C PRO A 11 6.99 -0.01 -17.10
N ILE A 12 7.63 -1.16 -16.90
CA ILE A 12 6.99 -2.38 -16.41
C ILE A 12 6.86 -2.30 -14.90
N ILE A 13 5.63 -2.36 -14.41
CA ILE A 13 5.32 -2.34 -12.98
C ILE A 13 4.85 -3.74 -12.57
N GLY A 14 5.65 -4.42 -11.76
CA GLY A 14 5.26 -5.69 -11.15
C GLY A 14 4.20 -5.46 -10.09
N VAL A 15 3.13 -6.24 -10.07
CA VAL A 15 2.05 -6.15 -9.08
C VAL A 15 1.86 -7.51 -8.45
N THR A 16 2.22 -7.64 -7.18
CA THR A 16 2.08 -8.90 -6.44
C THR A 16 0.64 -9.16 -6.06
N GLY A 17 0.30 -10.43 -5.89
CA GLY A 17 -1.01 -10.84 -5.42
C GLY A 17 -1.06 -12.33 -5.08
N PRO A 18 -2.17 -12.78 -4.47
CA PRO A 18 -2.32 -14.17 -4.07
C PRO A 18 -2.44 -15.08 -5.30
N GLN A 19 -2.10 -16.36 -5.10
CA GLN A 19 -2.21 -17.37 -6.15
C GLN A 19 -3.66 -17.62 -6.60
N LYS A 20 -4.61 -17.62 -5.65
CA LYS A 20 -6.04 -17.75 -5.91
C LYS A 20 -6.77 -16.52 -5.38
N GLY A 21 -7.81 -16.07 -6.09
CA GLY A 21 -8.58 -14.87 -5.75
C GLY A 21 -7.89 -13.56 -6.14
N GLY A 22 -8.26 -12.47 -5.45
CA GLY A 22 -7.68 -11.14 -5.63
C GLY A 22 -7.99 -10.45 -6.98
N LEU A 23 -8.91 -11.00 -7.78
CA LEU A 23 -9.20 -10.49 -9.13
C LEU A 23 -9.69 -9.05 -9.13
N ALA A 24 -10.55 -8.66 -8.18
CA ALA A 24 -11.03 -7.29 -8.07
C ALA A 24 -9.88 -6.30 -7.78
N ALA A 25 -9.01 -6.61 -6.82
CA ALA A 25 -7.83 -5.81 -6.51
C ALA A 25 -6.87 -5.73 -7.71
N TRP A 26 -6.64 -6.85 -8.40
CA TRP A 26 -5.84 -6.88 -9.62
C TRP A 26 -6.42 -5.98 -10.72
N TRP A 27 -7.72 -6.06 -11.01
CA TRP A 27 -8.36 -5.22 -12.02
C TRP A 27 -8.24 -3.73 -11.71
N CYS A 28 -8.55 -3.34 -10.47
CA CYS A 28 -8.43 -1.95 -10.01
C CYS A 28 -6.98 -1.45 -10.08
N THR A 29 -6.03 -2.23 -9.56
CA THR A 29 -4.60 -1.87 -9.58
C THR A 29 -4.06 -1.79 -11.01
N ASN A 30 -4.44 -2.74 -11.85
CA ASN A 30 -4.07 -2.75 -13.26
C ASN A 30 -4.56 -1.48 -13.97
N LEU A 31 -5.83 -1.10 -13.76
CA LEU A 31 -6.38 0.14 -14.29
C LEU A 31 -5.58 1.35 -13.79
N CYS A 32 -5.31 1.45 -12.50
CA CYS A 32 -4.52 2.53 -11.91
C CYS A 32 -3.11 2.64 -12.51
N VAL A 33 -2.39 1.52 -12.66
CA VAL A 33 -1.06 1.49 -13.29
C VAL A 33 -1.13 1.95 -14.74
N ARG A 34 -2.13 1.50 -15.50
CA ARG A 34 -2.33 1.92 -16.89
C ARG A 34 -2.63 3.41 -17.02
N LEU A 35 -3.49 3.95 -16.15
CA LEU A 35 -3.80 5.38 -16.06
C LEU A 35 -2.58 6.20 -15.59
N GLY A 36 -1.72 5.63 -14.76
CA GLY A 36 -0.46 6.23 -14.30
C GLY A 36 0.64 6.24 -15.36
N GLY A 37 0.48 5.52 -16.47
CA GLY A 37 1.47 5.48 -17.56
C GLY A 37 2.39 4.26 -17.55
N GLY A 38 2.17 3.28 -16.67
CA GLY A 38 2.94 2.02 -16.61
C GLY A 38 2.32 0.86 -17.40
N ILE A 39 3.03 -0.26 -17.47
CA ILE A 39 2.57 -1.56 -17.97
C ILE A 39 2.46 -2.51 -16.77
N PRO A 40 1.26 -2.90 -16.33
CA PRO A 40 1.11 -3.79 -15.18
C PRO A 40 1.47 -5.24 -15.56
N LEU A 41 2.31 -5.87 -14.74
CA LEU A 41 2.66 -7.28 -14.82
C LEU A 41 2.25 -7.97 -13.52
N ARG A 42 1.30 -8.92 -13.58
CA ARG A 42 0.86 -9.65 -12.39
C ARG A 42 1.90 -10.66 -11.96
N LEU A 43 2.29 -10.63 -10.69
CA LEU A 43 3.21 -11.56 -10.06
C LEU A 43 2.45 -12.39 -9.03
N THR A 44 2.65 -13.70 -9.04
CA THR A 44 2.10 -14.63 -8.05
C THR A 44 3.16 -15.67 -7.69
N PRO A 45 3.00 -16.44 -6.60
CA PRO A 45 3.97 -17.49 -6.25
C PRO A 45 4.24 -18.51 -7.37
N MET A 46 3.25 -18.83 -8.21
CA MET A 46 3.45 -19.72 -9.37
C MET A 46 3.99 -19.01 -10.62
N ARG A 47 4.06 -17.68 -10.63
CA ARG A 47 4.60 -16.87 -11.72
C ARG A 47 5.56 -15.81 -11.16
N PRO A 48 6.64 -16.22 -10.49
CA PRO A 48 7.62 -15.30 -9.94
C PRO A 48 8.40 -14.66 -11.10
N VAL A 49 8.72 -13.39 -10.93
CA VAL A 49 9.60 -12.63 -11.82
C VAL A 49 10.60 -11.91 -10.92
N GLY A 50 11.89 -11.95 -11.27
CA GLY A 50 12.92 -11.25 -10.52
C GLY A 50 12.71 -9.73 -10.56
N ALA A 51 13.16 -9.04 -9.50
CA ALA A 51 13.05 -7.58 -9.41
C ALA A 51 13.90 -6.88 -10.47
N ASP A 52 15.02 -7.49 -10.88
CA ASP A 52 15.87 -7.05 -11.99
C ASP A 52 15.04 -6.78 -13.25
N VAL A 53 14.07 -7.66 -13.51
CA VAL A 53 12.89 -7.63 -14.39
C VAL A 53 12.09 -6.34 -14.56
N LEU A 54 12.03 -5.56 -13.49
CA LEU A 54 10.95 -4.60 -13.26
C LEU A 54 11.54 -3.20 -13.23
N ASP A 55 10.73 -2.22 -13.65
CA ASP A 55 11.10 -0.82 -13.52
C ASP A 55 10.51 -0.22 -12.22
N GLY A 56 9.51 -0.88 -11.63
CA GLY A 56 8.89 -0.52 -10.35
C GLY A 56 7.99 -1.65 -9.85
N ILE A 57 7.62 -1.61 -8.56
CA ILE A 57 6.90 -2.69 -7.89
C ILE A 57 5.71 -2.15 -7.09
N ILE A 58 4.59 -2.86 -7.14
CA ILE A 58 3.46 -2.72 -6.23
C ILE A 58 3.36 -4.00 -5.41
N ILE A 59 3.48 -3.89 -4.09
CA ILE A 59 3.20 -4.99 -3.17
C ILE A 59 1.73 -4.87 -2.78
N GLY A 60 0.90 -5.79 -3.28
CA GLY A 60 -0.55 -5.73 -3.15
C GLY A 60 -1.07 -6.08 -1.75
N GLY A 61 -2.32 -5.70 -1.47
CA GLY A 61 -3.02 -6.12 -0.25
C GLY A 61 -3.28 -7.63 -0.18
N GLY A 62 -3.77 -8.13 0.94
CA GLY A 62 -3.98 -9.57 1.13
C GLY A 62 -4.46 -9.97 2.51
N ALA A 63 -4.29 -11.26 2.82
CA ALA A 63 -4.41 -11.76 4.18
C ALA A 63 -3.33 -11.14 5.08
N ASP A 64 -3.48 -11.27 6.39
CA ASP A 64 -2.54 -10.75 7.37
C ASP A 64 -1.11 -11.30 7.19
N VAL A 65 -0.13 -10.59 7.74
CA VAL A 65 1.29 -11.02 7.70
C VAL A 65 1.55 -12.03 8.81
N ASP A 66 2.29 -13.09 8.50
CA ASP A 66 2.67 -14.13 9.46
C ASP A 66 3.52 -13.54 10.61
N PRO A 67 3.11 -13.72 11.88
CA PRO A 67 3.87 -13.23 13.04
C PRO A 67 5.31 -13.72 13.13
N SER A 68 5.62 -14.91 12.57
CA SER A 68 6.99 -15.44 12.54
C SER A 68 7.98 -14.54 11.78
N LEU A 69 7.50 -13.62 10.94
CA LEU A 69 8.32 -12.71 10.15
C LEU A 69 8.82 -11.49 10.95
N TYR A 70 8.23 -11.19 12.11
CA TYR A 70 8.60 -10.02 12.93
C TYR A 70 8.73 -10.31 14.43
N GLY A 71 8.70 -11.59 14.82
CA GLY A 71 8.90 -12.03 16.21
C GLY A 71 7.65 -11.94 17.08
N ASP A 72 7.79 -12.32 18.36
CA ASP A 72 6.73 -12.14 19.35
C ASP A 72 6.58 -10.65 19.70
N PRO A 73 5.34 -10.14 19.77
CA PRO A 73 5.07 -8.74 20.03
C PRO A 73 5.51 -8.40 21.44
N VAL A 74 6.10 -7.23 21.58
CA VAL A 74 6.02 -6.53 22.85
C VAL A 74 4.61 -5.96 22.89
N ASP A 75 3.75 -6.53 23.74
CA ASP A 75 2.50 -5.92 24.15
C ASP A 75 2.85 -4.65 24.93
N ASN A 76 3.17 -3.57 24.23
CA ASN A 76 3.33 -2.27 24.85
C ASN A 76 1.92 -1.75 25.17
N GLU A 77 1.44 -2.05 26.38
CA GLU A 77 0.28 -1.38 27.00
C GLU A 77 0.51 0.14 27.19
N GLU A 78 1.72 0.65 26.90
CA GLU A 78 2.17 1.99 27.27
C GLU A 78 2.09 3.02 26.13
N LEU A 79 0.95 3.04 25.41
CA LEU A 79 0.61 4.14 24.49
C LEU A 79 -0.87 4.52 24.64
N LEU A 80 -1.29 4.70 25.88
CA LEU A 80 -2.50 5.40 26.27
C LEU A 80 -2.07 6.67 27.00
N LEU A 81 -2.58 7.81 26.54
CA LEU A 81 -2.51 9.19 27.09
C LEU A 81 -1.88 10.19 26.12
N ILE A 82 -2.57 10.48 25.00
CA ILE A 82 -2.57 11.85 24.46
C ILE A 82 -3.99 12.22 24.05
N GLU A 83 -4.48 13.20 24.82
CA GLU A 83 -5.64 14.08 24.72
C GLU A 83 -6.51 14.02 23.46
N SER A 84 -7.78 13.67 23.70
CA SER A 84 -8.91 14.02 22.85
C SER A 84 -9.10 15.54 22.81
N ALA A 85 -8.86 16.14 21.65
CA ALA A 85 -9.31 17.50 21.32
C ALA A 85 -10.35 17.42 20.19
N GLY A 86 -11.46 18.15 20.41
CA GLY A 86 -12.70 18.03 19.67
C GLY A 86 -12.67 18.49 18.21
N GLU A 87 -13.71 17.99 17.54
CA GLU A 87 -14.30 18.25 16.22
C GLU A 87 -13.87 19.46 15.38
N GLU A 88 -13.68 19.19 14.09
CA GLU A 88 -14.50 19.80 13.01
C GLU A 88 -14.67 18.79 11.86
N ASP A 89 -15.93 18.37 11.63
CA ASP A 89 -16.37 17.37 10.65
C ASP A 89 -16.51 17.99 9.25
N GLN A 90 -15.40 18.07 8.51
CA GLN A 90 -15.45 18.44 7.09
C GLN A 90 -15.86 17.22 6.23
N ARG A 91 -17.18 17.00 6.15
CA ARG A 91 -17.79 16.03 5.24
C ARG A 91 -17.53 16.42 3.77
N PRO A 92 -17.20 15.48 2.88
CA PRO A 92 -16.97 15.79 1.48
C PRO A 92 -18.27 16.22 0.76
N ALA A 93 -18.15 17.22 -0.11
CA ALA A 93 -19.26 17.78 -0.91
C ALA A 93 -20.05 16.72 -1.70
N LEU A 94 -21.38 16.94 -1.80
CA LEU A 94 -22.39 16.02 -2.36
C LEU A 94 -22.03 15.41 -3.73
N GLY A 95 -21.31 16.12 -4.58
CA GLY A 95 -21.00 15.68 -5.95
C GLY A 95 -20.12 14.44 -6.07
N SER A 96 -19.28 14.14 -5.05
CA SER A 96 -18.40 12.95 -5.06
C SER A 96 -19.06 11.69 -4.49
N GLN A 97 -20.25 11.84 -3.89
CA GLN A 97 -20.98 10.76 -3.23
C GLN A 97 -21.78 9.92 -4.24
N LEU A 98 -22.34 10.53 -5.29
CA LEU A 98 -23.15 9.84 -6.31
C LEU A 98 -22.36 8.76 -7.07
N ILE A 99 -21.13 9.07 -7.52
CA ILE A 99 -20.26 8.10 -8.21
C ILE A 99 -19.87 6.95 -7.25
N SER A 100 -19.60 7.28 -5.99
CA SER A 100 -19.28 6.29 -4.96
C SER A 100 -20.49 5.39 -4.67
N LEU A 101 -21.71 5.92 -4.65
CA LEU A 101 -22.95 5.16 -4.45
C LEU A 101 -23.27 4.22 -5.61
N LEU A 102 -22.90 4.56 -6.84
CA LEU A 102 -23.09 3.69 -8.01
C LEU A 102 -22.05 2.56 -8.08
N ILE A 103 -20.80 2.87 -7.78
CA ILE A 103 -19.68 1.91 -7.92
C ILE A 103 -19.52 1.02 -6.69
N ALA A 104 -19.85 1.50 -5.50
CA ALA A 104 -19.64 0.75 -4.26
C ALA A 104 -20.46 -0.55 -4.14
N PRO A 105 -21.75 -0.63 -4.53
CA PRO A 105 -22.49 -1.89 -4.54
C PRO A 105 -21.84 -2.91 -5.47
N LEU A 106 -21.41 -2.47 -6.64
CA LEU A 106 -20.73 -3.33 -7.63
C LEU A 106 -19.39 -3.85 -7.08
N LEU A 107 -18.55 -2.99 -6.50
CA LEU A 107 -17.27 -3.39 -5.92
C LEU A 107 -17.45 -4.28 -4.68
N PHE A 108 -18.44 -3.98 -3.84
CA PHE A 108 -18.77 -4.79 -2.67
C PHE A 108 -19.24 -6.18 -3.07
N VAL A 109 -20.16 -6.29 -4.02
CA VAL A 109 -20.65 -7.57 -4.55
C VAL A 109 -19.54 -8.34 -5.27
N ALA A 110 -18.80 -7.69 -6.16
CA ALA A 110 -17.65 -8.31 -6.85
C ALA A 110 -16.61 -8.82 -5.84
N ARG A 111 -16.30 -8.06 -4.79
CA ARG A 111 -15.40 -8.53 -3.73
C ARG A 111 -16.02 -9.70 -2.97
N ARG A 112 -17.28 -9.62 -2.54
CA ARG A 112 -17.93 -10.68 -1.75
C ARG A 112 -18.00 -12.00 -2.52
N LEU A 113 -18.23 -11.95 -3.83
CA LEU A 113 -18.27 -13.12 -4.71
C LEU A 113 -16.88 -13.67 -5.06
N LEU A 114 -15.83 -12.84 -5.05
CA LEU A 114 -14.46 -13.22 -5.42
C LEU A 114 -13.52 -13.40 -4.21
N SER A 115 -14.03 -13.17 -2.99
CA SER A 115 -13.28 -13.26 -1.73
C SER A 115 -13.56 -14.59 -1.05
N THR A 116 -12.75 -15.58 -1.37
CA THR A 116 -12.59 -16.78 -0.55
C THR A 116 -11.80 -16.40 0.71
N LYS A 117 -12.46 -15.77 1.69
CA LYS A 117 -11.82 -15.38 2.95
C LYS A 117 -11.68 -16.62 3.82
N ASN A 118 -10.46 -17.10 4.01
CA ASN A 118 -10.11 -17.86 5.21
C ASN A 118 -9.07 -17.00 5.98
N PRO A 119 -9.50 -16.17 6.94
CA PRO A 119 -8.69 -15.09 7.52
C PRO A 119 -7.47 -15.56 8.33
N ARG A 120 -7.24 -16.88 8.46
CA ARG A 120 -6.10 -17.45 9.20
C ARG A 120 -5.11 -18.22 8.33
N GLN A 121 -5.22 -18.14 7.00
CA GLN A 121 -4.28 -18.83 6.13
C GLN A 121 -3.14 -17.89 5.74
N PHE A 122 -2.03 -18.00 6.46
CA PHE A 122 -0.77 -17.39 6.08
C PHE A 122 -0.31 -17.98 4.73
N ASP A 123 0.15 -17.13 3.81
CA ASP A 123 0.59 -17.52 2.46
C ASP A 123 2.12 -17.40 2.39
N SER A 124 2.80 -18.40 2.97
CA SER A 124 4.27 -18.39 3.08
C SER A 124 4.98 -18.28 1.73
N ALA A 125 4.43 -18.89 0.68
CA ALA A 125 4.99 -18.80 -0.67
C ALA A 125 4.89 -17.37 -1.23
N ARG A 126 3.79 -16.67 -0.96
CA ARG A 126 3.65 -15.25 -1.28
C ARG A 126 4.58 -14.39 -0.43
N ASP A 127 4.74 -14.72 0.86
CA ASP A 127 5.58 -13.95 1.78
C ASP A 127 7.04 -14.01 1.38
N MET A 128 7.54 -15.18 1.00
CA MET A 128 8.88 -15.34 0.46
C MET A 128 9.09 -14.52 -0.82
N LEU A 129 8.12 -14.58 -1.75
CA LEU A 129 8.18 -13.80 -2.99
C LEU A 129 8.20 -12.29 -2.71
N GLU A 130 7.24 -11.80 -1.92
CA GLU A 130 7.11 -10.36 -1.62
C GLU A 130 8.31 -9.85 -0.82
N THR A 131 8.78 -10.61 0.17
CA THR A 131 9.97 -10.26 0.96
C THR A 131 11.23 -10.18 0.09
N SER A 132 11.42 -11.16 -0.81
CA SER A 132 12.56 -11.16 -1.73
C SER A 132 12.52 -9.98 -2.70
N LEU A 133 11.33 -9.64 -3.21
CA LEU A 133 11.14 -8.50 -4.10
C LEU A 133 11.42 -7.18 -3.38
N ILE A 134 10.90 -7.00 -2.16
CA ILE A 134 11.12 -5.79 -1.37
C ILE A 134 12.61 -5.63 -1.07
N ARG A 135 13.29 -6.66 -0.58
CA ARG A 135 14.72 -6.58 -0.25
C ARG A 135 15.55 -6.15 -1.46
N THR A 136 15.36 -6.81 -2.60
CA THR A 136 16.08 -6.48 -3.83
C THR A 136 15.75 -5.07 -4.31
N ALA A 137 14.50 -4.64 -4.18
CA ALA A 137 14.09 -3.30 -4.59
C ALA A 137 14.65 -2.19 -3.70
N LEU A 138 14.77 -2.42 -2.40
CA LEU A 138 15.46 -1.50 -1.49
C LEU A 138 16.96 -1.42 -1.85
N GLU A 139 17.63 -2.56 -2.01
CA GLU A 139 19.06 -2.63 -2.36
C GLU A 139 19.39 -1.95 -3.71
N GLN A 140 18.47 -2.00 -4.68
CA GLN A 140 18.67 -1.47 -6.04
C GLN A 140 17.96 -0.13 -6.28
N ASP A 141 17.34 0.48 -5.26
CA ASP A 141 16.50 1.68 -5.37
C ASP A 141 15.43 1.57 -6.49
N ILE A 142 14.79 0.39 -6.60
CA ILE A 142 13.64 0.18 -7.47
C ILE A 142 12.40 0.78 -6.78
N PRO A 143 11.65 1.68 -7.45
CA PRO A 143 10.47 2.30 -6.84
C PRO A 143 9.41 1.30 -6.36
N ILE A 144 8.94 1.45 -5.11
CA ILE A 144 7.96 0.57 -4.46
C ILE A 144 6.73 1.35 -3.99
N LEU A 145 5.54 0.81 -4.27
CA LEU A 145 4.29 1.17 -3.59
C LEU A 145 3.71 -0.04 -2.85
N GLY A 146 3.70 0.00 -1.51
CA GLY A 146 3.04 -0.99 -0.66
C GLY A 146 1.59 -0.62 -0.38
N ILE A 147 0.66 -1.54 -0.60
CA ILE A 147 -0.77 -1.34 -0.37
C ILE A 147 -1.26 -2.26 0.74
N CYS A 148 -1.83 -1.68 1.80
CA CYS A 148 -2.34 -2.37 2.98
C CYS A 148 -1.26 -3.30 3.55
N ARG A 149 -1.43 -4.63 3.39
CA ARG A 149 -0.41 -5.64 3.68
C ARG A 149 0.98 -5.32 3.12
N GLY A 150 1.06 -4.76 1.91
CA GLY A 150 2.33 -4.40 1.30
C GLY A 150 3.10 -3.35 2.09
N ALA A 151 2.41 -2.38 2.71
CA ALA A 151 3.04 -1.39 3.58
C ALA A 151 3.62 -2.05 4.84
N GLN A 152 2.90 -3.02 5.41
CA GLN A 152 3.33 -3.79 6.57
C GLN A 152 4.58 -4.63 6.26
N LEU A 153 4.62 -5.29 5.10
CA LEU A 153 5.80 -6.05 4.69
C LEU A 153 7.02 -5.16 4.42
N ILE A 154 6.84 -3.99 3.79
CA ILE A 154 7.94 -3.03 3.62
C ILE A 154 8.55 -2.66 4.98
N ASN A 155 7.69 -2.40 5.98
CA ASN A 155 8.13 -2.10 7.33
C ASN A 155 8.92 -3.27 7.96
N ILE A 156 8.39 -4.50 7.87
CA ILE A 156 9.03 -5.70 8.42
C ILE A 156 10.38 -5.98 7.77
N VAL A 157 10.47 -5.90 6.43
CA VAL A 157 11.73 -6.12 5.71
C VAL A 157 12.78 -5.08 6.09
N SER A 158 12.33 -3.89 6.48
CA SER A 158 13.20 -2.81 6.99
C SER A 158 13.50 -2.95 8.49
N GLY A 159 13.08 -4.03 9.16
CA GLY A 159 13.35 -4.31 10.57
C GLY A 159 12.31 -3.79 11.56
N GLY A 160 11.14 -3.35 11.08
CA GLY A 160 10.03 -2.92 11.93
C GLY A 160 9.11 -4.06 12.37
N THR A 161 8.07 -3.72 13.14
CA THR A 161 7.10 -4.67 13.73
C THR A 161 5.66 -4.25 13.47
N LEU A 162 4.70 -5.16 13.74
CA LEU A 162 3.26 -4.90 13.60
C LEU A 162 2.51 -5.14 14.92
N PHE A 163 1.37 -4.46 15.08
CA PHE A 163 0.33 -4.87 16.01
C PHE A 163 -0.47 -6.03 15.41
N ARG A 164 -0.58 -7.13 16.16
CA ARG A 164 -1.32 -8.34 15.74
C ARG A 164 -2.83 -8.11 15.67
N ASP A 165 -3.34 -7.27 16.56
CA ASP A 165 -4.75 -6.85 16.62
C ASP A 165 -4.80 -5.38 17.02
N LEU A 166 -5.69 -4.62 16.39
CA LEU A 166 -5.92 -3.22 16.69
C LEU A 166 -7.00 -2.99 17.75
N SER A 167 -7.59 -4.05 18.33
CA SER A 167 -8.64 -3.93 19.34
C SER A 167 -8.28 -2.98 20.49
N SER A 168 -7.02 -2.96 20.92
CA SER A 168 -6.51 -2.05 21.97
C SER A 168 -6.56 -0.56 21.60
N PHE A 169 -6.43 -0.21 20.31
CA PHE A 169 -6.47 1.19 19.85
C PHE A 169 -7.89 1.77 19.77
N TYR A 170 -8.88 0.90 19.68
CA TYR A 170 -10.25 1.28 19.37
C TYR A 170 -11.21 1.09 20.55
N GLY A 171 -10.70 0.95 21.79
CA GLY A 171 -11.44 0.72 23.04
C GLY A 171 -12.98 0.80 22.95
N GLU A 172 -13.52 2.01 22.79
CA GLU A 172 -14.97 2.26 22.68
C GLU A 172 -15.46 2.70 21.28
N VAL A 173 -14.54 2.91 20.32
CA VAL A 173 -14.85 3.41 18.97
C VAL A 173 -14.96 2.24 17.98
N PRO A 174 -16.05 2.13 17.19
CA PRO A 174 -16.18 1.02 16.25
C PRO A 174 -15.11 1.08 15.16
N ARG A 175 -14.37 -0.03 15.01
CA ARG A 175 -13.44 -0.24 13.89
C ARG A 175 -14.15 -0.09 12.55
N LEU A 176 -13.69 0.86 11.74
CA LEU A 176 -14.27 1.11 10.43
C LEU A 176 -13.71 0.13 9.40
N TYR A 177 -14.54 -0.80 8.94
CA TYR A 177 -14.23 -1.68 7.82
C TYR A 177 -15.08 -1.31 6.60
N SER A 178 -14.53 -0.55 5.66
CA SER A 178 -15.27 -0.07 4.49
C SER A 178 -14.38 0.09 3.27
N VAL A 179 -14.93 -0.22 2.09
CA VAL A 179 -14.36 0.13 0.78
C VAL A 179 -14.53 1.62 0.45
N LEU A 180 -15.45 2.29 1.14
CA LEU A 180 -15.74 3.71 0.96
C LEU A 180 -14.76 4.57 1.77
N PRO A 181 -14.45 5.79 1.30
CA PRO A 181 -13.54 6.69 1.97
C PRO A 181 -14.19 7.35 3.20
N ARG A 182 -14.26 6.61 4.31
CA ARG A 182 -14.94 7.02 5.55
C ARG A 182 -13.98 7.25 6.72
N LYS A 183 -12.70 6.90 6.57
CA LYS A 183 -11.68 7.10 7.60
C LYS A 183 -10.90 8.39 7.31
N LYS A 184 -10.79 9.28 8.29
CA LYS A 184 -10.01 10.52 8.20
C LYS A 184 -8.56 10.21 8.56
N ILE A 185 -7.64 10.66 7.72
CA ILE A 185 -6.19 10.61 7.99
C ILE A 185 -5.59 11.99 7.85
N VAL A 186 -4.56 12.25 8.65
CA VAL A 186 -3.74 13.45 8.60
C VAL A 186 -2.39 13.08 8.00
N VAL A 187 -2.05 13.76 6.91
CA VAL A 187 -0.80 13.59 6.16
C VAL A 187 0.27 14.46 6.80
N THR A 188 1.40 13.87 7.14
CA THR A 188 2.56 14.56 7.71
C THR A 188 3.12 15.55 6.68
N PRO A 189 3.26 16.85 7.02
CA PRO A 189 3.86 17.84 6.13
C PRO A 189 5.29 17.49 5.68
N GLN A 190 5.74 18.09 4.57
CA GLN A 190 7.08 17.90 3.98
C GLN A 190 7.43 16.45 3.58
N THR A 191 6.44 15.58 3.44
CA THR A 191 6.59 14.20 2.92
C THR A 191 6.31 14.13 1.42
N CYS A 192 6.82 13.09 0.75
CA CYS A 192 6.41 12.77 -0.62
C CYS A 192 4.89 12.63 -0.70
N LEU A 193 4.29 11.91 0.27
CA LEU A 193 2.83 11.77 0.34
C LEU A 193 2.10 13.12 0.40
N SER A 194 2.58 14.10 1.19
CA SER A 194 1.94 15.42 1.29
C SER A 194 1.89 16.16 -0.06
N GLN A 195 2.96 16.05 -0.85
CA GLN A 195 3.03 16.63 -2.19
C GLN A 195 2.04 15.97 -3.16
N LEU A 196 1.82 14.66 -3.02
CA LEU A 196 0.91 13.90 -3.87
C LEU A 196 -0.56 14.10 -3.51
N MET A 197 -0.86 14.27 -2.22
CA MET A 197 -2.23 14.38 -1.72
C MET A 197 -2.82 15.77 -1.90
N GLY A 198 -1.99 16.82 -1.88
CA GLY A 198 -2.40 18.22 -2.11
C GLY A 198 -3.30 18.81 -1.01
N SER A 199 -3.62 18.04 0.03
CA SER A 199 -4.34 18.45 1.23
C SER A 199 -3.82 17.68 2.43
N PRO A 200 -3.64 18.34 3.59
CA PRO A 200 -3.16 17.70 4.82
C PRO A 200 -4.16 16.68 5.38
N VAL A 201 -5.44 16.77 5.01
CA VAL A 201 -6.47 15.82 5.44
C VAL A 201 -6.96 15.03 4.23
N GLN A 202 -7.04 13.71 4.38
CA GLN A 202 -7.59 12.80 3.39
C GLN A 202 -8.67 11.90 4.01
N TRP A 203 -9.65 11.55 3.19
CA TRP A 203 -10.63 10.53 3.51
C TRP A 203 -10.32 9.27 2.71
N VAL A 204 -10.07 8.16 3.41
CA VAL A 204 -9.61 6.89 2.83
C VAL A 204 -10.48 5.72 3.28
N ASN A 205 -10.38 4.62 2.56
CA ASN A 205 -11.04 3.37 2.92
C ASN A 205 -10.20 2.61 3.95
N SER A 206 -10.78 1.62 4.61
CA SER A 206 -10.15 0.92 5.73
C SER A 206 -10.57 -0.53 5.70
N LEU A 207 -9.62 -1.44 5.46
CA LEU A 207 -9.88 -2.86 5.19
C LEU A 207 -8.78 -3.75 5.80
N HIS A 208 -8.23 -3.34 6.94
CA HIS A 208 -7.10 -3.98 7.62
C HIS A 208 -7.46 -4.27 9.08
N ASP A 209 -6.89 -5.35 9.61
CA ASP A 209 -7.05 -5.77 11.00
C ASP A 209 -5.73 -5.63 11.80
N GLN A 210 -4.61 -5.38 11.10
CA GLN A 210 -3.26 -5.11 11.64
C GLN A 210 -2.78 -3.70 11.25
N ALA A 211 -1.83 -3.15 12.00
CA ALA A 211 -1.10 -1.94 11.62
C ALA A 211 0.36 -1.97 12.05
N ILE A 212 1.15 -1.02 11.55
CA ILE A 212 2.56 -0.86 11.89
C ILE A 212 2.70 -0.40 13.35
N ASN A 213 3.60 -1.06 14.09
CA ASN A 213 3.96 -0.72 15.46
C ASN A 213 5.28 0.05 15.48
N THR A 214 6.41 -0.65 15.48
CA THR A 214 7.73 -0.05 15.39
C THR A 214 8.11 0.13 13.92
N LEU A 215 8.60 1.32 13.56
CA LEU A 215 9.10 1.57 12.21
C LEU A 215 10.40 0.82 11.95
N GLY A 216 10.54 0.32 10.74
CA GLY A 216 11.82 -0.14 10.22
C GLY A 216 12.80 1.00 10.00
N GLN A 217 14.06 0.64 9.77
CA GLN A 217 15.15 1.57 9.49
C GLN A 217 14.86 2.42 8.25
N ALA A 218 15.32 3.67 8.26
CA ALA A 218 15.17 4.63 7.15
C ALA A 218 13.72 4.89 6.71
N MET A 219 12.73 4.58 7.56
CA MET A 219 11.31 4.85 7.33
C MET A 219 10.82 5.98 8.23
N VAL A 220 9.93 6.81 7.69
CA VAL A 220 9.21 7.84 8.43
C VAL A 220 7.71 7.70 8.24
N ILE A 221 6.95 8.19 9.21
CA ILE A 221 5.48 8.17 9.15
C ILE A 221 4.98 9.37 8.35
N SER A 222 4.33 9.08 7.23
CA SER A 222 3.79 10.09 6.33
C SER A 222 2.29 10.32 6.48
N ALA A 223 1.57 9.46 7.20
CA ALA A 223 0.21 9.76 7.65
C ALA A 223 -0.19 8.95 8.90
N ARG A 224 -1.05 9.53 9.72
CA ARG A 224 -1.74 8.87 10.85
C ARG A 224 -3.24 9.11 10.80
N GLU A 225 -4.00 8.25 11.45
CA GLU A 225 -5.39 8.56 11.81
C GLU A 225 -5.48 9.22 13.19
N GLU A 226 -6.70 9.57 13.60
CA GLU A 226 -6.99 10.24 14.86
C GLU A 226 -6.48 9.47 16.09
N GLN A 227 -6.65 8.14 16.10
CA GLN A 227 -6.17 7.23 17.15
C GLN A 227 -4.65 6.96 17.07
N GLN A 228 -3.91 7.81 16.35
CA GLN A 228 -2.47 7.73 16.12
C GLN A 228 -1.97 6.47 15.39
N VAL A 229 -2.86 5.57 14.95
CA VAL A 229 -2.48 4.43 14.12
C VAL A 229 -1.82 4.90 12.83
N VAL A 230 -0.67 4.30 12.51
CA VAL A 230 0.10 4.62 11.30
C VAL A 230 -0.71 4.23 10.07
N GLN A 231 -0.91 5.19 9.16
CA GLN A 231 -1.67 5.00 7.92
C GLN A 231 -0.79 5.07 6.68
N ALA A 232 0.37 5.71 6.75
CA ALA A 232 1.38 5.64 5.70
C ALA A 232 2.79 5.77 6.26
N ILE A 233 3.72 5.09 5.59
CA ILE A 233 5.16 5.21 5.80
C ILE A 233 5.85 5.47 4.47
N GLU A 234 6.96 6.19 4.49
CA GLU A 234 7.82 6.34 3.31
C GLU A 234 9.29 6.31 3.72
N SER A 235 10.15 5.91 2.78
CA SER A 235 11.59 5.94 3.01
C SER A 235 12.18 7.32 2.72
N GLN A 236 13.20 7.70 3.48
CA GLN A 236 13.99 8.91 3.24
C GLN A 236 15.23 8.68 2.37
N ASP A 237 15.65 7.42 2.22
CA ASP A 237 16.92 7.06 1.57
C ASP A 237 16.75 6.64 0.11
N HIS A 238 15.51 6.41 -0.33
CA HIS A 238 15.19 5.85 -1.65
C HIS A 238 14.46 6.87 -2.52
N THR A 239 14.59 6.74 -3.84
CA THR A 239 13.92 7.60 -4.82
C THR A 239 12.41 7.58 -4.63
N PHE A 240 11.83 6.40 -4.40
CA PHE A 240 10.42 6.26 -4.07
C PHE A 240 10.11 4.91 -3.42
N VAL A 241 9.93 4.92 -2.10
CA VAL A 241 9.36 3.79 -1.35
C VAL A 241 8.25 4.34 -0.47
N LEU A 242 7.00 3.98 -0.77
CA LEU A 242 5.83 4.45 -0.05
C LEU A 242 4.91 3.28 0.28
N GLY A 243 4.54 3.14 1.54
CA GLY A 243 3.54 2.20 2.02
C GLY A 243 2.30 2.94 2.50
N VAL A 244 1.11 2.54 2.05
CA VAL A 244 -0.18 3.07 2.51
C VAL A 244 -1.05 1.95 3.07
N GLN A 245 -1.71 2.18 4.20
CA GLN A 245 -2.49 1.16 4.91
C GLN A 245 -3.92 1.00 4.34
N TRP A 246 -4.38 1.98 3.56
CA TRP A 246 -5.63 1.94 2.82
C TRP A 246 -5.45 1.32 1.42
N HIS A 247 -6.55 1.21 0.67
CA HIS A 247 -6.60 0.65 -0.68
C HIS A 247 -6.87 1.74 -1.74
N PRO A 248 -5.83 2.48 -2.18
CA PRO A 248 -5.96 3.54 -3.19
C PRO A 248 -6.46 3.01 -4.54
N GLU A 249 -6.26 1.72 -4.83
CA GLU A 249 -6.74 1.06 -6.04
C GLU A 249 -8.27 1.05 -6.12
N TYR A 250 -9.00 1.00 -5.00
CA TYR A 250 -10.46 1.12 -5.00
C TYR A 250 -10.95 2.55 -5.04
N LEU A 251 -10.05 3.53 -4.87
CA LEU A 251 -10.35 4.95 -4.88
C LEU A 251 -9.86 5.62 -6.18
N PHE A 252 -9.71 4.85 -7.27
CA PHE A 252 -9.20 5.32 -8.56
C PHE A 252 -9.97 6.51 -9.16
N TYR A 253 -11.21 6.75 -8.73
CA TYR A 253 -12.01 7.91 -9.12
C TYR A 253 -11.51 9.22 -8.49
N ARG A 254 -10.71 9.18 -7.41
CA ARG A 254 -10.12 10.35 -6.76
C ARG A 254 -8.75 10.73 -7.36
N PRO A 255 -8.53 11.99 -7.76
CA PRO A 255 -7.26 12.43 -8.36
C PRO A 255 -6.03 12.18 -7.49
N ALA A 256 -6.10 12.45 -6.20
CA ALA A 256 -5.00 12.23 -5.24
C ALA A 256 -4.57 10.75 -5.21
N GLN A 257 -5.53 9.83 -5.22
CA GLN A 257 -5.26 8.39 -5.18
C GLN A 257 -4.62 7.90 -6.49
N ARG A 258 -5.03 8.45 -7.64
CA ARG A 258 -4.35 8.23 -8.93
C ARG A 258 -2.94 8.80 -8.96
N ALA A 259 -2.66 9.86 -8.20
CA ALA A 259 -1.35 10.50 -8.17
C ALA A 259 -0.27 9.56 -7.62
N LEU A 260 -0.61 8.68 -6.67
CA LEU A 260 0.29 7.64 -6.14
C LEU A 260 0.82 6.75 -7.27
N PHE A 261 -0.08 6.16 -8.07
CA PHE A 261 0.29 5.27 -9.16
C PHE A 261 1.02 5.99 -10.31
N ARG A 262 0.63 7.24 -10.59
CA ARG A 262 1.33 8.07 -11.59
C ARG A 262 2.74 8.40 -11.14
N HIS A 263 2.93 8.73 -9.87
CA HIS A 263 4.24 9.05 -9.32
C HIS A 263 5.14 7.82 -9.34
N LEU A 264 4.65 6.65 -8.88
CA LEU A 264 5.35 5.37 -9.03
C LEU A 264 5.80 5.13 -10.47
N ALA A 265 4.89 5.26 -11.44
CA ALA A 265 5.22 5.05 -12.86
C ALA A 265 6.26 6.07 -13.38
N ASN A 266 6.26 7.30 -12.89
CA ASN A 266 7.25 8.30 -13.27
C ASN A 266 8.63 7.98 -12.68
N CYS A 267 8.71 7.60 -11.41
CA CYS A 267 9.96 7.16 -10.79
C CYS A 267 10.50 5.90 -11.48
N ALA A 268 9.62 4.93 -11.74
CA ALA A 268 9.98 3.71 -12.46
C ALA A 268 10.54 3.98 -13.86
N ARG A 269 9.96 4.95 -14.58
CA ARG A 269 10.47 5.35 -15.89
C ARG A 269 11.90 5.91 -15.80
N LYS A 270 12.20 6.70 -14.78
CA LYS A 270 13.55 7.28 -14.57
C LYS A 270 14.56 6.19 -14.21
N HIS A 271 14.22 5.35 -13.22
CA HIS A 271 15.04 4.21 -12.81
C HIS A 271 15.38 3.29 -14.01
N GLY A 272 14.36 2.90 -14.79
CA GLY A 272 14.54 2.08 -15.98
C GLY A 272 15.32 2.75 -17.12
N GLN A 273 15.47 4.08 -17.12
CA GLN A 273 16.32 4.81 -18.07
C GLN A 273 17.77 4.92 -17.59
N GLU A 274 17.99 5.08 -16.28
CA GLU A 274 19.31 5.16 -15.66
C GLU A 274 20.05 3.81 -15.75
N ASN A 275 19.35 2.71 -15.45
CA ASN A 275 19.90 1.36 -15.62
C ASN A 275 20.20 0.97 -17.08
N ARG A 276 19.73 1.74 -18.08
CA ARG A 276 20.10 1.55 -19.50
C ARG A 276 21.37 2.28 -19.90
N LYS A 277 21.90 3.17 -19.05
CA LYS A 277 23.07 4.01 -19.35
C LYS A 277 24.39 3.47 -18.80
N ILE A 278 24.36 2.42 -17.98
CA ILE A 278 25.56 1.76 -17.48
C ILE A 278 26.12 0.89 -18.63
N PRO A 279 27.33 1.16 -19.13
CA PRO A 279 27.91 0.48 -20.30
C PRO A 279 28.20 -1.01 -20.07
#